data_AF-A0A969YN76-F1
#
_entry.id   AF-A0A969YN76-F1
#
_cell.length_a   1.000
_cell.length_b   1.000
_cell.length_c   1.000
_cell.angle_alpha   90.00
_cell.angle_beta   90.00
_cell.angle_gamma   90.00
#
_symmetry.space_group_name_H-M   'P 1'
#
loop_
_entity.id
_entity.type
_entity.pdbx_description
1 polymer ?
#
loop_
_entity_poly.entity_id
_entity_poly.type
_entity_poly.pdbx_seq_one_letter_code
_entity_poly.pdbx_strand_id
1 'polypeptide(L)'
;MRRALCCGLFALVLVFGILGQSFAGLHLSSESANSLSGYLEDTGGKQVIIFFGADIQNDTLSIRIQFDDYILALVKGDEYLRVTGDFRRGSTRSIAKSEKAAVGKLAALLESRFTNDAPFHRRLVCLLNFLASWPAGMPLNVAMDSSTITIGEKTVSREIIDRTRERALLENMDSSQQSTCLDAQSGSQHSEDINSICGKIGYKRTACYPNPFFETKCERVLVGGKTCSGRCGTGCRGLCNGTKYTQDCLNHDRCTQIYGLTSYNCDSIFLACADDCSDAKDCIDIPGVWILEYDWYCDGTTSTTKLYIYPNRTFNTADGYYGKWAKSGTTVSLKFSNGSQPVYTGKLSGGRRVLEGTMKSTTKTKDGCWTAKKTNNVLPPMAGAIDAETSRQLGIGSGRP
;
A
#
# COMPACT_ATOMS: atom_id res chain seq x y z
N MET A 1 -58.94 -13.54 -9.58
CA MET A 1 -57.92 -13.46 -10.66
C MET A 1 -56.55 -13.53 -10.00
N ARG A 2 -56.02 -14.73 -9.70
CA ARG A 2 -54.89 -15.38 -10.41
C ARG A 2 -53.97 -14.43 -11.19
N ARG A 3 -52.73 -14.26 -10.72
CA ARG A 3 -51.49 -14.44 -11.51
C ARG A 3 -50.29 -14.64 -10.58
N ALA A 4 -49.76 -15.86 -10.65
CA ALA A 4 -48.42 -16.24 -10.23
C ALA A 4 -47.46 -15.99 -11.42
N LEU A 5 -46.26 -15.49 -11.14
CA LEU A 5 -45.07 -15.51 -12.00
C LEU A 5 -43.87 -15.67 -11.05
N CYS A 6 -43.29 -16.86 -10.91
CA CYS A 6 -42.30 -17.53 -11.78
C CYS A 6 -40.93 -17.53 -11.09
N CYS A 7 -40.67 -18.61 -10.35
CA CYS A 7 -39.31 -19.05 -10.03
C CYS A 7 -38.67 -19.59 -11.31
N GLY A 8 -37.63 -18.91 -11.81
CA GLY A 8 -36.76 -19.43 -12.87
C GLY A 8 -35.52 -20.07 -12.26
N LEU A 9 -35.55 -21.40 -12.14
CA LEU A 9 -34.37 -22.22 -11.81
C LEU A 9 -33.56 -22.41 -13.11
N PHE A 10 -32.46 -21.67 -13.29
CA PHE A 10 -31.51 -21.91 -14.37
C PHE A 10 -30.28 -22.65 -13.81
N ALA A 11 -30.29 -23.98 -13.92
CA ALA A 11 -29.07 -24.78 -13.84
C ALA A 11 -28.55 -25.01 -15.27
N LEU A 12 -27.75 -24.07 -15.78
CA LEU A 12 -27.05 -24.23 -17.06
C LEU A 12 -25.68 -24.85 -16.79
N VAL A 13 -25.59 -26.19 -16.92
CA VAL A 13 -24.31 -26.91 -16.92
C VAL A 13 -23.80 -26.93 -18.36
N LEU A 14 -22.89 -26.01 -18.67
CA LEU A 14 -22.13 -25.98 -19.93
C LEU A 14 -20.76 -26.64 -19.68
N VAL A 15 -20.64 -27.92 -20.04
CA VAL A 15 -19.36 -28.63 -20.10
C VAL A 15 -18.81 -28.48 -21.52
N PHE A 16 -17.88 -27.55 -21.72
CA PHE A 16 -17.00 -27.55 -22.89
C PHE A 16 -15.69 -28.26 -22.52
N GLY A 17 -15.54 -29.49 -23.02
CA GLY A 17 -14.28 -30.22 -22.96
C GLY A 17 -13.32 -29.71 -24.03
N ILE A 18 -12.26 -29.02 -23.59
CA ILE A 18 -11.01 -28.88 -24.34
C ILE A 18 -9.85 -29.21 -23.38
N LEU A 19 -8.92 -30.00 -23.92
CA LEU A 19 -7.84 -30.74 -23.26
C LEU A 19 -6.90 -29.89 -22.38
N GLY A 20 -6.57 -30.42 -21.19
CA GLY A 20 -5.19 -30.40 -20.69
C GLY A 20 -4.81 -29.53 -19.47
N GLN A 21 -5.74 -28.79 -18.85
CA GLN A 21 -5.49 -28.18 -17.54
C GLN A 21 -6.71 -28.37 -16.64
N SER A 22 -6.50 -29.01 -15.48
CA SER A 22 -7.54 -29.19 -14.46
C SER A 22 -7.83 -27.82 -13.83
N PHE A 23 -8.70 -27.02 -14.45
CA PHE A 23 -9.15 -25.76 -13.87
C PHE A 23 -9.85 -26.04 -12.55
N ALA A 24 -9.48 -25.31 -11.50
CA ALA A 24 -10.27 -25.25 -10.28
C ALA A 24 -11.66 -24.70 -10.66
N GLY A 25 -12.68 -25.54 -10.59
CA GLY A 25 -14.05 -25.15 -10.90
C GLY A 25 -14.69 -24.45 -9.71
N LEU A 26 -15.19 -23.22 -9.89
CA LEU A 26 -16.12 -22.61 -8.95
C LEU A 26 -17.52 -23.12 -9.26
N HIS A 27 -18.07 -23.93 -8.37
CA HIS A 27 -19.41 -24.48 -8.47
C HIS A 27 -20.36 -23.70 -7.57
N LEU A 28 -21.30 -22.96 -8.16
CA LEU A 28 -22.33 -22.24 -7.40
C LEU A 28 -23.53 -23.16 -7.17
N SER A 29 -23.93 -23.35 -5.91
CA SER A 29 -25.10 -24.16 -5.52
C SER A 29 -26.37 -23.32 -5.38
N SER A 30 -26.24 -22.04 -5.03
CA SER A 30 -27.38 -21.11 -4.99
C SER A 30 -26.92 -19.67 -5.21
N GLU A 31 -27.73 -18.89 -5.91
CA GLU A 31 -27.49 -17.47 -6.15
C GLU A 31 -28.80 -16.69 -6.04
N SER A 32 -28.80 -15.62 -5.26
CA SER A 32 -29.86 -14.63 -5.17
C SER A 32 -29.25 -13.24 -4.94
N ALA A 33 -30.08 -12.20 -4.96
CA ALA A 33 -29.62 -10.83 -4.72
C ALA A 33 -28.89 -10.64 -3.37
N ASN A 34 -29.25 -11.45 -2.36
CA ASN A 34 -28.74 -11.32 -1.00
C ASN A 34 -27.93 -12.53 -0.53
N SER A 35 -27.90 -13.62 -1.28
CA SER A 35 -27.21 -14.84 -0.86
C SER A 35 -26.48 -15.54 -1.99
N LEU A 36 -25.28 -16.02 -1.71
CA LEU A 36 -24.44 -16.77 -2.63
C LEU A 36 -23.85 -17.97 -1.91
N SER A 37 -24.03 -19.18 -2.44
CA SER A 37 -23.35 -20.37 -1.94
C SER A 37 -22.68 -21.16 -3.05
N GLY A 38 -21.56 -21.79 -2.73
CA GLY A 38 -20.84 -22.62 -3.66
C GLY A 38 -19.64 -23.33 -3.04
N TYR A 39 -18.91 -24.05 -3.89
CA TYR A 39 -17.64 -24.63 -3.54
C TYR A 39 -16.54 -24.42 -4.57
N LEU A 40 -15.29 -24.45 -4.10
CA LEU A 40 -14.08 -24.43 -4.93
C LEU A 40 -13.28 -25.71 -4.68
N GLU A 41 -12.95 -26.44 -5.74
CA GLU A 41 -12.01 -27.57 -5.69
C GLU A 41 -10.62 -27.15 -6.18
N ASP A 42 -9.59 -27.28 -5.34
CA ASP A 42 -8.20 -27.14 -5.78
C ASP A 42 -7.65 -28.48 -6.28
N THR A 43 -7.17 -28.51 -7.53
CA THR A 43 -6.72 -29.72 -8.23
C THR A 43 -5.25 -30.09 -7.94
N GLY A 44 -4.58 -29.34 -7.06
CA GLY A 44 -3.14 -29.46 -6.74
C GLY A 44 -2.74 -30.56 -5.73
N GLY A 45 -3.51 -31.64 -5.58
CA GLY A 45 -3.12 -32.82 -4.78
C GLY A 45 -3.54 -32.84 -3.30
N LYS A 46 -4.16 -31.77 -2.80
CA LYS A 46 -5.02 -31.79 -1.60
C LYS A 46 -6.31 -31.05 -1.96
N GLN A 47 -7.43 -31.77 -1.99
CA GLN A 47 -8.75 -31.17 -2.19
C GLN A 47 -9.06 -30.28 -0.98
N VAL A 48 -8.78 -28.98 -1.09
CA VAL A 48 -9.35 -28.01 -0.16
C VAL A 48 -10.71 -27.63 -0.74
N ILE A 49 -11.77 -28.25 -0.22
CA ILE A 49 -13.14 -27.92 -0.62
C ILE A 49 -13.57 -26.75 0.25
N ILE A 50 -13.58 -25.55 -0.34
CA ILE A 50 -14.12 -24.38 0.36
C ILE A 50 -15.61 -24.34 0.12
N PHE A 51 -16.43 -24.67 1.11
CA PHE A 51 -17.84 -24.27 1.06
C PHE A 51 -17.94 -22.83 1.50
N PHE A 52 -18.48 -21.97 0.64
CA PHE A 52 -18.77 -20.61 1.03
C PHE A 52 -20.27 -20.33 0.98
N GLY A 53 -20.73 -19.54 1.95
CA GLY A 53 -22.09 -19.04 2.02
C GLY A 53 -22.05 -17.59 2.44
N ALA A 54 -22.44 -16.68 1.55
CA ALA A 54 -22.63 -15.28 1.83
C ALA A 54 -24.13 -14.99 1.96
N ASP A 55 -24.53 -14.21 2.96
CA ASP A 55 -25.91 -13.75 3.10
C ASP A 55 -25.95 -12.32 3.65
N ILE A 56 -26.85 -11.49 3.15
CA ILE A 56 -27.17 -10.16 3.72
C ILE A 56 -28.49 -10.27 4.46
N GLN A 57 -28.44 -10.08 5.78
CA GLN A 57 -29.62 -9.89 6.63
C GLN A 57 -29.44 -8.65 7.48
N ASN A 58 -30.41 -7.74 7.48
CA ASN A 58 -30.37 -6.50 8.28
C ASN A 58 -29.04 -5.74 8.09
N ASP A 59 -28.67 -5.49 6.83
CA ASP A 59 -27.43 -4.82 6.41
C ASP A 59 -26.11 -5.50 6.85
N THR A 60 -26.20 -6.67 7.45
CA THR A 60 -25.07 -7.46 7.90
C THR A 60 -24.72 -8.51 6.85
N LEU A 61 -23.50 -8.42 6.28
CA LEU A 61 -22.95 -9.42 5.39
C LEU A 61 -22.26 -10.53 6.20
N SER A 62 -22.78 -11.75 6.13
CA SER A 62 -22.17 -12.92 6.75
C SER A 62 -21.57 -13.83 5.67
N ILE A 63 -20.27 -14.08 5.71
CA ILE A 63 -19.58 -15.09 4.91
C ILE A 63 -19.20 -16.26 5.81
N ARG A 64 -19.61 -17.47 5.46
CA ARG A 64 -19.07 -18.70 6.04
C ARG A 64 -18.11 -19.32 5.03
N ILE A 65 -16.96 -19.77 5.49
CA ILE A 65 -15.93 -20.47 4.73
C ILE A 65 -15.61 -21.73 5.53
N GLN A 66 -16.05 -22.88 5.04
CA GLN A 66 -15.73 -24.16 5.66
C GLN A 66 -14.46 -24.70 5.01
N PHE A 67 -13.49 -25.03 5.85
CA PHE A 67 -12.31 -25.83 5.54
C PHE A 67 -12.52 -27.26 6.07
N ASP A 68 -11.62 -28.18 5.74
CA ASP A 68 -11.75 -29.62 6.07
C ASP A 68 -12.06 -29.87 7.55
N ASP A 69 -11.47 -29.09 8.46
CA ASP A 69 -11.53 -29.31 9.90
C ASP A 69 -12.13 -28.14 10.72
N TYR A 70 -12.55 -27.04 10.08
CA TYR A 70 -13.17 -25.91 10.78
C TYR A 70 -14.01 -25.01 9.87
N ILE A 71 -14.91 -24.26 10.49
CA ILE A 71 -15.68 -23.20 9.84
C ILE A 71 -15.12 -21.85 10.28
N LEU A 72 -14.84 -20.98 9.32
CA LEU A 72 -14.56 -19.57 9.53
C LEU A 72 -15.80 -18.78 9.09
N ALA A 73 -16.38 -18.00 9.99
CA ALA A 73 -17.47 -17.10 9.68
C ALA A 73 -17.01 -15.65 9.85
N LEU A 74 -17.24 -14.81 8.84
CA LEU A 74 -16.98 -13.38 8.88
C LEU A 74 -18.30 -12.67 8.78
N VAL A 75 -18.58 -11.82 9.75
CA VAL A 75 -19.80 -11.03 9.83
C VAL A 75 -19.37 -9.57 9.78
N LYS A 76 -19.70 -8.89 8.70
CA LYS A 76 -19.48 -7.46 8.52
C LYS A 76 -20.81 -6.73 8.66
N GLY A 77 -20.95 -5.95 9.72
CA GLY A 77 -21.98 -4.92 9.84
C GLY A 77 -21.44 -3.56 9.39
N ASP A 78 -22.25 -2.52 9.55
CA ASP A 78 -21.89 -1.15 9.16
C ASP A 78 -20.66 -0.62 9.92
N GLU A 79 -20.55 -0.92 11.21
CA GLU A 79 -19.49 -0.40 12.08
C GLU A 79 -18.51 -1.46 12.59
N TYR A 80 -18.71 -2.73 12.22
CA TYR A 80 -17.91 -3.82 12.77
C TYR A 80 -17.58 -4.90 11.76
N LEU A 81 -16.38 -5.45 11.90
CA LEU A 81 -16.01 -6.73 11.31
C LEU A 81 -15.78 -7.73 12.44
N ARG A 82 -16.61 -8.77 12.48
CA ARG A 82 -16.51 -9.86 13.43
C ARG A 82 -16.07 -11.12 12.71
N VAL A 83 -14.98 -11.73 13.16
CA VAL A 83 -14.60 -13.08 12.74
C VAL A 83 -15.01 -14.04 13.85
N THR A 84 -15.76 -15.08 13.50
CA THR A 84 -16.11 -16.23 14.33
C THR A 84 -15.65 -17.51 13.65
N GLY A 85 -15.61 -18.61 14.39
CA GLY A 85 -15.33 -19.91 13.81
C GLY A 85 -15.47 -20.98 14.87
N ASP A 86 -15.61 -22.24 14.44
CA ASP A 86 -15.84 -23.37 15.33
C ASP A 86 -14.55 -23.83 16.02
N PHE A 87 -13.98 -22.91 16.80
CA PHE A 87 -12.73 -23.10 17.51
C PHE A 87 -13.03 -23.51 18.96
N ARG A 88 -12.23 -24.42 19.52
CA ARG A 88 -12.30 -24.67 20.98
C ARG A 88 -12.02 -23.36 21.71
N ARG A 89 -12.76 -23.08 22.79
CA ARG A 89 -12.62 -21.84 23.57
C ARG A 89 -11.14 -21.58 23.91
N GLY A 90 -10.61 -20.44 23.48
CA GLY A 90 -9.21 -20.03 23.72
C GLY A 90 -8.18 -20.57 22.72
N SER A 91 -8.56 -21.34 21.70
CA SER A 91 -7.61 -21.74 20.65
C SER A 91 -7.39 -20.62 19.64
N THR A 92 -6.12 -20.33 19.34
CA THR A 92 -5.72 -19.46 18.25
C THR A 92 -5.29 -20.32 17.06
N ARG A 93 -5.69 -19.93 15.85
CA ARG A 93 -5.24 -20.59 14.61
C ARG A 93 -4.77 -19.53 13.62
N SER A 94 -3.66 -19.80 12.96
CA SER A 94 -3.21 -19.01 11.82
C SER A 94 -3.79 -19.60 10.55
N ILE A 95 -4.26 -18.75 9.62
CA ILE A 95 -4.62 -19.20 8.28
C ILE A 95 -3.34 -19.63 7.55
N ALA A 96 -3.30 -20.88 7.11
CA ALA A 96 -2.19 -21.48 6.38
C ALA A 96 -2.00 -20.82 5.00
N LYS A 97 -0.78 -20.95 4.45
CA LYS A 97 -0.45 -20.38 3.13
C LYS A 97 -1.33 -20.96 2.01
N SER A 98 -1.64 -22.25 2.06
CA SER A 98 -2.53 -22.92 1.10
C SER A 98 -3.97 -22.42 1.19
N GLU A 99 -4.49 -22.24 2.40
CA GLU A 99 -5.83 -21.70 2.65
C GLU A 99 -5.96 -20.28 2.08
N LYS A 100 -4.93 -19.43 2.22
CA LYS A 100 -4.90 -18.08 1.60
C LYS A 100 -4.90 -18.10 0.09
N ALA A 101 -4.10 -18.98 -0.50
CA ALA A 101 -4.07 -19.13 -1.94
C ALA A 101 -5.46 -19.54 -2.46
N ALA A 102 -6.17 -20.41 -1.75
CA ALA A 102 -7.53 -20.81 -2.10
C ALA A 102 -8.55 -19.67 -1.93
N VAL A 103 -8.50 -18.89 -0.84
CA VAL A 103 -9.37 -17.71 -0.65
C VAL A 103 -9.10 -16.63 -1.71
N GLY A 104 -7.84 -16.40 -2.06
CA GLY A 104 -7.47 -15.46 -3.14
C GLY A 104 -7.95 -15.92 -4.52
N LYS A 105 -7.85 -17.23 -4.82
CA LYS A 105 -8.44 -17.81 -6.03
C LYS A 105 -9.96 -17.61 -6.07
N LEU A 106 -10.64 -17.83 -4.95
CA LEU A 106 -12.09 -17.60 -4.84
C LEU A 106 -12.44 -16.14 -5.10
N ALA A 107 -11.73 -15.19 -4.48
CA ALA A 107 -11.95 -13.76 -4.69
C ALA A 107 -11.81 -13.36 -6.17
N ALA A 108 -10.73 -13.79 -6.82
CA ALA A 108 -10.48 -13.53 -8.23
C ALA A 108 -11.53 -14.16 -9.16
N LEU A 109 -11.99 -15.38 -8.83
CA LEU A 109 -13.05 -16.05 -9.59
C LEU A 109 -14.38 -15.33 -9.47
N LEU A 110 -14.76 -14.89 -8.26
CA LEU A 110 -15.97 -14.10 -8.03
C LEU A 110 -15.88 -12.74 -8.76
N GLU A 111 -14.74 -12.07 -8.71
CA GLU A 111 -14.51 -10.81 -9.43
C GLU A 111 -14.61 -10.98 -10.96
N SER A 112 -14.08 -12.08 -11.49
CA SER A 112 -14.17 -12.38 -12.93
C SER A 112 -15.60 -12.72 -13.39
N ARG A 113 -16.43 -13.25 -12.48
CA ARG A 113 -17.77 -13.75 -12.79
C ARG A 113 -18.86 -12.71 -12.57
N PHE A 114 -18.68 -11.80 -11.63
CA PHE A 114 -19.63 -10.76 -11.28
C PHE A 114 -19.12 -9.39 -11.73
N THR A 115 -19.64 -8.87 -12.83
CA THR A 115 -19.29 -7.53 -13.32
C THR A 115 -20.03 -6.44 -12.52
N ASN A 116 -19.29 -5.81 -11.61
CA ASN A 116 -19.34 -4.46 -11.01
C ASN A 116 -20.61 -3.76 -10.46
N ASP A 117 -21.86 -4.20 -10.69
CA ASP A 117 -23.01 -3.33 -10.34
C ASP A 117 -23.78 -3.68 -9.05
N ALA A 118 -23.50 -4.83 -8.42
CA ALA A 118 -24.21 -5.22 -7.21
C ALA A 118 -23.38 -4.93 -5.93
N PRO A 119 -23.86 -4.06 -5.01
CA PRO A 119 -23.15 -3.71 -3.76
C PRO A 119 -22.73 -4.91 -2.91
N PHE A 120 -23.56 -5.96 -2.90
CA PHE A 120 -23.28 -7.23 -2.23
C PHE A 120 -21.99 -7.89 -2.74
N HIS A 121 -21.83 -8.03 -4.06
CA HIS A 121 -20.68 -8.70 -4.67
C HIS A 121 -19.39 -7.94 -4.39
N ARG A 122 -19.43 -6.59 -4.41
CA ARG A 122 -18.28 -5.75 -4.06
C ARG A 122 -17.86 -5.94 -2.61
N ARG A 123 -18.81 -5.90 -1.66
CA ARG A 123 -18.55 -6.14 -0.23
C ARG A 123 -17.96 -7.54 0.01
N LEU A 124 -18.46 -8.55 -0.70
CA LEU A 124 -17.99 -9.92 -0.66
C LEU A 124 -16.54 -10.05 -1.14
N VAL A 125 -16.22 -9.54 -2.33
CA VAL A 125 -14.85 -9.60 -2.90
C VAL A 125 -13.85 -8.86 -2.02
N CYS A 126 -14.20 -7.68 -1.49
CA CYS A 126 -13.34 -6.94 -0.56
C CYS A 126 -13.00 -7.77 0.69
N LEU A 127 -14.00 -8.44 1.27
CA LEU A 127 -13.80 -9.22 2.50
C LEU A 127 -12.94 -10.48 2.24
N LEU A 128 -13.08 -11.11 1.08
CA LEU A 128 -12.22 -12.23 0.67
C LEU A 128 -10.79 -11.78 0.36
N ASN A 129 -10.60 -10.63 -0.29
CA ASN A 129 -9.27 -10.06 -0.52
C ASN A 129 -8.56 -9.68 0.78
N PHE A 130 -9.29 -9.16 1.76
CA PHE A 130 -8.78 -8.93 3.11
C PHE A 130 -8.27 -10.22 3.75
N LEU A 131 -9.05 -11.30 3.71
CA LEU A 131 -8.63 -12.61 4.22
C LEU A 131 -7.42 -13.18 3.47
N ALA A 132 -7.38 -13.06 2.15
CA ALA A 132 -6.30 -13.58 1.32
C ALA A 132 -4.97 -12.84 1.57
N SER A 133 -5.03 -11.55 1.88
CA SER A 133 -3.86 -10.71 2.17
C SER A 133 -3.33 -10.84 3.61
N TRP A 134 -4.05 -11.54 4.49
CA TRP A 134 -3.64 -11.72 5.88
C TRP A 134 -2.22 -12.35 5.97
N PRO A 135 -1.31 -11.91 6.86
CA PRO A 135 0.07 -12.44 6.90
C PRO A 135 0.17 -13.91 7.32
N ALA A 136 0.96 -14.72 6.62
CA ALA A 136 1.18 -16.13 6.96
C ALA A 136 1.96 -16.26 8.27
N GLY A 137 1.37 -16.89 9.27
CA GLY A 137 1.91 -16.99 10.63
C GLY A 137 1.44 -15.91 11.60
N MET A 138 0.61 -14.95 11.16
CA MET A 138 -0.09 -14.06 12.08
C MET A 138 -1.36 -14.77 12.58
N PRO A 139 -1.48 -15.02 13.90
CA PRO A 139 -2.66 -15.69 14.45
C PRO A 139 -3.90 -14.85 14.15
N LEU A 140 -4.92 -15.50 13.58
CA LEU A 140 -6.24 -14.90 13.49
C LEU A 140 -6.92 -15.19 14.83
N ASN A 141 -6.97 -14.17 15.69
CA ASN A 141 -7.58 -14.32 17.01
C ASN A 141 -9.09 -14.23 16.86
N VAL A 142 -9.74 -15.40 16.82
CA VAL A 142 -11.18 -15.52 16.71
C VAL A 142 -11.75 -15.67 18.12
N ALA A 143 -12.23 -14.56 18.70
CA ALA A 143 -12.79 -14.57 20.05
C ALA A 143 -14.22 -15.15 20.02
N MET A 144 -14.35 -16.42 20.43
CA MET A 144 -15.63 -17.01 20.79
C MET A 144 -16.05 -16.50 22.17
N ASP A 145 -16.99 -15.57 22.16
CA ASP A 145 -17.88 -15.22 23.27
C ASP A 145 -17.29 -15.37 24.70
N SER A 146 -16.61 -14.32 25.13
CA SER A 146 -16.54 -13.98 26.54
C SER A 146 -16.73 -12.49 26.68
N SER A 147 -17.59 -12.10 27.61
CA SER A 147 -17.87 -10.73 28.08
C SER A 147 -16.63 -10.00 28.61
N THR A 148 -15.46 -10.63 28.54
CA THR A 148 -14.17 -10.11 28.97
C THR A 148 -13.07 -10.57 28.03
N ILE A 149 -12.06 -9.72 27.84
CA ILE A 149 -10.80 -10.03 27.15
C ILE A 149 -9.71 -9.94 28.21
N THR A 150 -8.91 -10.99 28.35
CA THR A 150 -7.77 -10.99 29.26
C THR A 150 -6.49 -10.76 28.47
N ILE A 151 -5.74 -9.72 28.83
CA ILE A 151 -4.46 -9.34 28.24
C ILE A 151 -3.42 -9.35 29.37
N GLY A 152 -2.53 -10.34 29.36
CA GLY A 152 -1.63 -10.59 30.49
C GLY A 152 -2.40 -11.01 31.74
N GLU A 153 -2.10 -10.39 32.89
CA GLU A 153 -2.83 -10.64 34.15
C GLU A 153 -4.12 -9.81 34.29
N LYS A 154 -4.44 -8.95 33.31
CA LYS A 154 -5.59 -8.03 33.41
C LYS A 154 -6.73 -8.50 32.53
N THR A 155 -7.88 -8.70 33.16
CA THR A 155 -9.16 -8.97 32.49
C THR A 155 -9.94 -7.67 32.37
N VAL A 156 -10.27 -7.26 31.15
CA VAL A 156 -11.07 -6.06 30.87
C VAL A 156 -12.42 -6.50 30.32
N SER A 157 -13.51 -5.93 30.82
CA SER A 157 -14.84 -6.25 30.30
C SER A 157 -15.03 -5.67 28.90
N ARG A 158 -15.75 -6.41 28.06
CA ARG A 158 -16.04 -6.01 26.69
C ARG A 158 -16.83 -4.71 26.63
N GLU A 159 -17.68 -4.46 27.61
CA GLU A 159 -18.41 -3.19 27.76
C GLU A 159 -17.48 -1.99 28.02
N ILE A 160 -16.31 -2.20 28.64
CA ILE A 160 -15.30 -1.14 28.80
C ILE A 160 -14.55 -0.93 27.49
N ILE A 161 -14.21 -2.01 26.77
CA ILE A 161 -13.55 -1.94 25.46
C ILE A 161 -14.47 -1.26 24.44
N ASP A 162 -15.75 -1.64 24.41
CA ASP A 162 -16.75 -1.10 23.49
C ASP A 162 -17.11 0.34 23.87
N ARG A 163 -17.25 0.71 25.17
CA ARG A 163 -17.39 2.13 25.57
C ARG A 163 -16.16 2.96 25.28
N THR A 164 -14.97 2.38 25.33
CA THR A 164 -13.72 3.10 25.05
C THR A 164 -13.54 3.27 23.53
N ARG A 165 -13.96 2.29 22.74
CA ARG A 165 -14.11 2.42 21.28
C ARG A 165 -15.14 3.48 20.91
N GLU A 166 -16.33 3.41 21.50
CA GLU A 166 -17.42 4.36 21.30
C GLU A 166 -17.02 5.78 21.72
N ARG A 167 -16.34 5.94 22.87
CA ARG A 167 -15.82 7.24 23.32
C ARG A 167 -14.70 7.76 22.40
N ALA A 168 -13.78 6.89 21.94
CA ALA A 168 -12.74 7.29 20.99
C ALA A 168 -13.30 7.64 19.60
N LEU A 169 -14.43 7.03 19.21
CA LEU A 169 -15.19 7.37 18.01
C LEU A 169 -15.92 8.71 18.17
N LEU A 170 -16.55 8.95 19.33
CA LEU A 170 -17.27 10.19 19.63
C LEU A 170 -16.35 11.39 19.89
N GLU A 171 -15.15 11.19 20.42
CA GLU A 171 -14.18 12.26 20.72
C GLU A 171 -13.33 12.67 19.50
N ASN A 172 -13.32 11.89 18.41
CA ASN A 172 -12.58 12.20 17.17
C ASN A 172 -13.45 12.47 15.94
N MET A 173 -14.78 12.42 16.07
CA MET A 173 -15.68 12.77 14.97
C MET A 173 -16.08 14.25 15.03
N ASP A 174 -15.45 15.06 14.17
CA ASP A 174 -16.20 16.18 13.57
C ASP A 174 -17.31 15.57 12.70
N SER A 175 -18.50 16.15 12.81
CA SER A 175 -19.80 15.66 12.32
C SER A 175 -19.94 15.53 10.80
N SER A 176 -18.86 15.58 10.02
CA SER A 176 -18.87 15.65 8.55
C SER A 176 -18.20 14.50 7.79
N GLN A 177 -17.62 13.48 8.44
CA GLN A 177 -16.77 12.48 7.72
C GLN A 177 -17.03 10.99 8.02
N GLN A 178 -18.29 10.61 8.28
CA GLN A 178 -18.68 9.22 8.54
C GLN A 178 -18.71 8.29 7.29
N SER A 179 -18.04 8.64 6.19
CA SER A 179 -18.52 8.30 4.82
C SER A 179 -17.83 7.16 4.06
N THR A 180 -16.57 6.77 4.27
CA THR A 180 -15.83 6.06 3.19
C THR A 180 -15.72 4.52 3.28
N CYS A 181 -16.40 3.87 4.23
CA CYS A 181 -16.79 2.45 4.09
C CYS A 181 -18.32 2.26 3.92
N LEU A 182 -19.09 3.36 4.02
CA LEU A 182 -20.55 3.40 4.02
C LEU A 182 -21.15 3.96 2.73
N ASP A 183 -20.43 4.79 1.97
CA ASP A 183 -21.00 5.45 0.79
C ASP A 183 -20.66 4.75 -0.52
N ALA A 184 -21.47 3.74 -0.84
CA ALA A 184 -21.75 3.36 -2.21
C ALA A 184 -22.94 4.15 -2.77
N GLN A 185 -23.03 5.46 -2.53
CA GLN A 185 -23.88 6.37 -3.31
C GLN A 185 -23.23 7.76 -3.37
N SER A 186 -23.23 8.34 -4.57
CA SER A 186 -22.94 9.74 -4.87
C SER A 186 -21.47 10.18 -4.83
N GLY A 187 -20.94 10.46 -6.03
CA GLY A 187 -19.62 11.05 -6.18
C GLY A 187 -19.53 12.44 -5.56
N SER A 188 -18.50 12.66 -4.74
CA SER A 188 -17.76 13.91 -4.61
C SER A 188 -16.80 13.83 -3.41
N GLN A 189 -15.50 13.82 -3.71
CA GLN A 189 -14.40 14.37 -2.89
C GLN A 189 -14.36 14.04 -1.38
N HIS A 190 -13.73 12.93 -1.02
CA HIS A 190 -12.88 12.89 0.16
C HIS A 190 -11.63 12.04 -0.11
N SER A 191 -10.63 12.65 -0.73
CA SER A 191 -9.26 12.37 -0.31
C SER A 191 -8.97 13.40 0.77
N GLU A 192 -8.89 13.00 2.03
CA GLU A 192 -7.98 13.73 2.89
C GLU A 192 -6.62 13.71 2.17
N ASP A 193 -5.94 14.86 2.13
CA ASP A 193 -4.73 14.99 1.34
C ASP A 193 -3.69 14.00 1.86
N ILE A 194 -3.54 12.87 1.14
CA ILE A 194 -2.49 11.88 1.36
C ILE A 194 -1.19 12.62 1.61
N ASN A 195 -0.73 12.60 2.86
CA ASN A 195 0.38 13.44 3.28
C ASN A 195 1.69 12.76 2.90
N SER A 196 2.02 12.87 1.61
CA SER A 196 3.23 12.28 1.06
C SER A 196 4.48 12.86 1.72
N ILE A 197 5.27 12.00 2.36
CA ILE A 197 6.56 12.35 2.95
C ILE A 197 7.74 11.85 2.10
N CYS A 198 7.51 11.54 0.83
CA CYS A 198 8.55 11.14 -0.12
C CYS A 198 9.74 12.11 -0.16
N GLY A 199 9.48 13.41 -0.09
CA GLY A 199 10.53 14.45 -0.07
C GLY A 199 11.30 14.54 1.25
N LYS A 200 10.93 13.73 2.25
CA LYS A 200 11.55 13.70 3.58
C LYS A 200 12.36 12.42 3.82
N ILE A 201 12.47 11.51 2.85
CA ILE A 201 13.34 10.33 2.95
C ILE A 201 14.77 10.79 3.28
N GLY A 202 15.37 10.19 4.32
CA GLY A 202 16.68 10.58 4.85
C GLY A 202 16.66 11.69 5.91
N TYR A 203 15.49 12.28 6.20
CA TYR A 203 15.31 13.32 7.21
C TYR A 203 14.41 12.84 8.36
N LYS A 204 14.55 13.46 9.54
CA LYS A 204 13.67 13.21 10.68
C LYS A 204 12.33 13.93 10.52
N ARG A 205 11.22 13.20 10.61
CA ARG A 205 9.84 13.72 10.64
C ARG A 205 9.16 13.32 11.95
N THR A 206 8.19 14.10 12.41
CA THR A 206 7.40 13.75 13.59
C THR A 206 6.44 12.62 13.22
N ALA A 207 6.48 11.52 13.97
CA ALA A 207 5.50 10.45 13.93
C ALA A 207 4.63 10.57 15.18
N CYS A 208 3.31 10.58 15.02
CA CYS A 208 2.34 10.66 16.10
C CYS A 208 1.48 9.40 16.12
N TYR A 209 1.40 8.72 17.25
CA TYR A 209 0.74 7.42 17.38
C TYR A 209 0.11 7.27 18.77
N PRO A 210 -0.98 6.49 18.91
CA PRO A 210 -1.64 6.28 20.20
C PRO A 210 -0.79 5.37 21.10
N ASN A 211 -0.73 5.69 22.39
CA ASN A 211 -0.18 4.81 23.42
C ASN A 211 -1.21 3.75 23.88
N PRO A 212 -0.89 2.84 24.83
CA PRO A 212 -1.84 1.84 25.32
C PRO A 212 -3.09 2.42 26.02
N PHE A 213 -3.08 3.71 26.35
CA PHE A 213 -4.20 4.47 26.92
C PHE A 213 -4.89 5.36 25.88
N PHE A 214 -4.57 5.20 24.58
CA PHE A 214 -5.07 6.01 23.45
C PHE A 214 -4.67 7.49 23.47
N GLU A 215 -3.72 7.88 24.30
CA GLU A 215 -3.16 9.22 24.24
C GLU A 215 -2.17 9.31 23.07
N THR A 216 -2.25 10.41 22.31
CA THR A 216 -1.34 10.66 21.19
C THR A 216 0.06 10.96 21.71
N LYS A 217 1.03 10.13 21.33
CA LYS A 217 2.46 10.33 21.55
C LYS A 217 3.14 10.70 20.24
N CYS A 218 3.91 11.77 20.24
CA CYS A 218 4.66 12.24 19.07
C CYS A 218 6.17 12.23 19.30
N GLU A 219 6.95 11.78 18.31
CA GLU A 219 8.42 11.84 18.38
C GLU A 219 9.07 11.94 16.98
N ARG A 220 10.35 12.33 16.93
CA ARG A 220 11.06 12.52 15.66
C ARG A 220 11.72 11.23 15.17
N VAL A 221 11.22 10.68 14.07
CA VAL A 221 11.66 9.43 13.44
C VAL A 221 12.33 9.71 12.09
N LEU A 222 13.43 9.02 11.78
CA LEU A 222 14.06 9.08 10.47
C LEU A 222 13.15 8.42 9.42
N VAL A 223 12.75 9.15 8.38
CA VAL A 223 11.96 8.61 7.27
C VAL A 223 12.87 7.80 6.34
N GLY A 224 12.46 6.58 6.00
CA GLY A 224 13.27 5.63 5.23
C GLY A 224 14.36 4.96 6.06
N GLY A 225 15.58 4.90 5.53
CA GLY A 225 16.71 4.23 6.18
C GLY A 225 16.61 2.70 6.20
N LYS A 226 17.37 2.06 7.09
CA LYS A 226 17.41 0.58 7.21
C LYS A 226 16.08 -0.02 7.69
N THR A 227 15.27 0.75 8.40
CA THR A 227 13.95 0.35 8.90
C THR A 227 12.83 0.68 7.93
N CYS A 228 13.11 1.45 6.89
CA CYS A 228 12.13 1.95 5.92
C CYS A 228 10.94 2.69 6.56
N SER A 229 11.14 3.36 7.70
CA SER A 229 10.05 4.00 8.44
C SER A 229 9.30 5.02 7.59
N GLY A 230 7.97 4.96 7.61
CA GLY A 230 7.11 5.78 6.78
C GLY A 230 6.82 5.22 5.42
N ARG A 231 7.36 4.04 5.09
CA ARG A 231 7.02 3.33 3.85
C ARG A 231 5.72 2.57 4.07
N CYS A 232 4.76 2.73 3.17
CA CYS A 232 3.52 1.97 3.29
C CYS A 232 3.77 0.48 3.05
N GLY A 233 3.21 -0.35 3.95
CA GLY A 233 3.30 -1.81 3.92
C GLY A 233 4.37 -2.39 4.86
N THR A 234 4.34 -3.72 5.04
CA THR A 234 5.22 -4.38 6.03
C THR A 234 6.70 -4.38 5.63
N GLY A 235 7.52 -3.70 6.43
CA GLY A 235 8.97 -3.65 6.31
C GLY A 235 9.48 -2.99 5.01
N CYS A 236 10.76 -3.19 4.69
CA CYS A 236 11.38 -2.63 3.49
C CYS A 236 10.93 -3.30 2.17
N ARG A 237 10.14 -4.38 2.23
CA ARG A 237 9.62 -5.07 1.05
C ARG A 237 8.14 -4.77 0.78
N GLY A 238 7.35 -4.48 1.81
CA GLY A 238 6.02 -3.87 1.73
C GLY A 238 4.96 -4.74 1.06
N LEU A 239 3.73 -4.70 1.57
CA LEU A 239 2.56 -5.26 0.89
C LEU A 239 2.05 -4.31 -0.21
N CYS A 240 2.35 -3.02 -0.08
CA CYS A 240 2.02 -2.01 -1.07
C CYS A 240 2.99 -2.09 -2.24
N ASN A 241 2.45 -2.17 -3.46
CA ASN A 241 3.28 -2.08 -4.66
C ASN A 241 4.00 -0.73 -4.69
N GLY A 242 5.32 -0.79 -4.83
CA GLY A 242 6.18 0.38 -5.03
C GLY A 242 6.83 0.94 -3.76
N THR A 243 7.18 2.22 -3.84
CA THR A 243 7.95 2.95 -2.81
C THR A 243 7.14 4.15 -2.37
N LYS A 244 6.00 3.92 -1.74
CA LYS A 244 5.12 4.96 -1.23
C LYS A 244 5.53 5.32 0.18
N TYR A 245 5.65 6.61 0.47
CA TYR A 245 5.93 7.09 1.82
C TYR A 245 4.95 8.19 2.22
N THR A 246 4.25 7.97 3.33
CA THR A 246 3.22 8.89 3.84
C THR A 246 3.35 9.08 5.35
N GLN A 247 2.68 10.11 5.85
CA GLN A 247 2.67 10.41 7.27
C GLN A 247 1.97 9.32 8.10
N ASP A 248 0.89 8.72 7.60
CA ASP A 248 0.16 7.69 8.34
C ASP A 248 0.91 6.36 8.38
N CYS A 249 1.57 6.01 7.27
CA CYS A 249 2.53 4.91 7.27
C CYS A 249 3.67 5.14 8.27
N LEU A 250 4.12 6.39 8.48
CA LEU A 250 5.18 6.72 9.46
C LEU A 250 4.68 6.60 10.89
N ASN A 251 3.46 7.07 11.16
CA ASN A 251 2.79 6.96 12.45
C ASN A 251 2.61 5.49 12.83
N HIS A 252 2.08 4.68 11.91
CA HIS A 252 1.85 3.24 12.10
C HIS A 252 3.17 2.48 12.29
N ASP A 253 4.17 2.72 11.45
CA ASP A 253 5.50 2.10 11.60
C ASP A 253 6.11 2.40 12.96
N ARG A 254 5.96 3.63 13.44
CA ARG A 254 6.51 3.99 14.76
C ARG A 254 5.74 3.32 15.90
N CYS A 255 4.41 3.28 15.81
CA CYS A 255 3.58 2.57 16.77
C CYS A 255 4.02 1.10 16.90
N THR A 256 4.11 0.41 15.77
CA THR A 256 4.43 -1.02 15.71
C THR A 256 5.86 -1.33 16.15
N GLN A 257 6.80 -0.41 15.96
CA GLN A 257 8.16 -0.53 16.52
C GLN A 257 8.18 -0.48 18.06
N ILE A 258 7.29 0.30 18.68
CA ILE A 258 7.26 0.49 20.13
C ILE A 258 6.42 -0.57 20.83
N TYR A 259 5.23 -0.87 20.30
CA TYR A 259 4.26 -1.74 20.96
C TYR A 259 4.11 -3.11 20.30
N GLY A 260 4.72 -3.32 19.13
CA GLY A 260 4.60 -4.53 18.33
C GLY A 260 3.54 -4.41 17.23
N LEU A 261 3.71 -5.23 16.19
CA LEU A 261 2.87 -5.22 14.98
C LEU A 261 1.39 -5.55 15.28
N THR A 262 1.13 -6.32 16.34
CA THR A 262 -0.22 -6.83 16.69
C THR A 262 -0.85 -6.05 17.83
N SER A 263 -0.32 -4.87 18.16
CA SER A 263 -0.83 -4.09 19.26
C SER A 263 -2.11 -3.36 18.84
N TYR A 264 -3.18 -3.49 19.63
CA TYR A 264 -4.50 -2.95 19.32
C TYR A 264 -4.51 -1.43 19.09
N ASN A 265 -3.65 -0.67 19.77
CA ASN A 265 -3.49 0.76 19.54
C ASN A 265 -2.84 1.07 18.17
N CYS A 266 -2.02 0.18 17.61
CA CYS A 266 -1.49 0.38 16.26
C CYS A 266 -2.52 0.02 15.19
N ASP A 267 -3.36 -0.99 15.46
CA ASP A 267 -4.47 -1.36 14.58
C ASP A 267 -5.46 -0.20 14.37
N SER A 268 -5.68 0.64 15.39
CA SER A 268 -6.61 1.77 15.26
C SER A 268 -6.18 2.84 14.25
N ILE A 269 -4.88 2.90 13.91
CA ILE A 269 -4.34 3.81 12.87
C ILE A 269 -3.96 3.06 11.59
N PHE A 270 -4.24 1.76 11.51
CA PHE A 270 -3.92 0.95 10.32
C PHE A 270 -4.78 1.33 9.11
N LEU A 271 -6.06 1.68 9.32
CA LEU A 271 -6.96 2.04 8.22
C LEU A 271 -6.47 3.26 7.44
N ALA A 272 -5.98 4.30 8.13
CA ALA A 272 -5.35 5.48 7.52
C ALA A 272 -3.99 5.19 6.84
N CYS A 273 -3.37 4.04 7.14
CA CYS A 273 -2.18 3.58 6.43
C CYS A 273 -2.58 2.76 5.19
N ALA A 274 -3.77 2.17 5.17
CA ALA A 274 -4.21 1.22 4.15
C ALA A 274 -4.73 1.91 2.88
N ASP A 275 -5.41 3.05 3.00
CA ASP A 275 -5.77 3.93 1.88
C ASP A 275 -4.52 4.62 1.31
N ASP A 276 -3.61 5.07 2.16
CA ASP A 276 -2.29 5.56 1.74
C ASP A 276 -1.52 4.51 0.93
N CYS A 277 -1.62 3.24 1.31
CA CYS A 277 -1.04 2.12 0.59
C CYS A 277 -1.60 1.97 -0.84
N SER A 278 -2.91 2.14 -1.05
CA SER A 278 -3.55 2.04 -2.36
C SER A 278 -3.34 3.29 -3.20
N ASP A 279 -3.54 4.47 -2.60
CA ASP A 279 -3.81 5.70 -3.33
C ASP A 279 -2.62 6.66 -3.33
N ALA A 280 -1.65 6.48 -2.43
CA ALA A 280 -0.47 7.34 -2.43
C ALA A 280 0.35 7.14 -3.69
N LYS A 281 0.91 8.25 -4.17
CA LYS A 281 1.84 8.24 -5.30
C LYS A 281 3.15 7.58 -4.86
N ASP A 282 3.70 6.78 -5.76
CA ASP A 282 5.06 6.26 -5.60
C ASP A 282 6.04 7.41 -5.39
N CYS A 283 6.89 7.29 -4.38
CA CYS A 283 8.05 8.16 -4.27
C CYS A 283 8.93 7.95 -5.49
N ILE A 284 9.25 9.07 -6.14
CA ILE A 284 10.19 9.08 -7.24
C ILE A 284 11.55 8.65 -6.66
N ASP A 285 12.04 7.46 -7.02
CA ASP A 285 13.32 6.89 -6.54
C ASP A 285 14.56 7.53 -7.20
N ILE A 286 14.44 8.76 -7.68
CA ILE A 286 15.57 9.48 -8.32
C ILE A 286 16.44 10.21 -7.29
N PRO A 287 15.90 10.90 -6.26
CA PRO A 287 16.74 11.59 -5.30
C PRO A 287 17.77 10.66 -4.67
N GLY A 288 18.99 11.16 -4.51
CA GLY A 288 20.14 10.39 -4.06
C GLY A 288 21.46 10.91 -4.61
N VAL A 289 22.53 10.26 -4.19
CA VAL A 289 23.89 10.50 -4.71
C VAL A 289 24.16 9.49 -5.83
N TRP A 290 24.57 9.99 -6.99
CA TRP A 290 24.85 9.24 -8.19
C TRP A 290 26.30 9.46 -8.62
N ILE A 291 26.91 8.47 -9.26
CA ILE A 291 28.14 8.67 -10.03
C ILE A 291 27.71 8.88 -11.48
N LEU A 292 27.88 10.08 -11.99
CA LEU A 292 27.58 10.48 -13.36
C LEU A 292 28.85 10.28 -14.20
N GLU A 293 28.78 9.41 -15.19
CA GLU A 293 29.79 9.18 -16.21
C GLU A 293 29.27 9.74 -17.54
N TYR A 294 30.04 10.61 -18.19
CA TYR A 294 29.60 11.30 -19.39
C TYR A 294 30.72 11.39 -20.43
N ASP A 295 30.33 11.32 -21.69
CA ASP A 295 31.22 11.32 -22.85
C ASP A 295 30.60 12.23 -23.92
N TRP A 296 31.28 13.35 -24.19
CA TRP A 296 30.90 14.24 -25.28
C TRP A 296 31.32 13.60 -26.60
N TYR A 297 30.45 13.60 -27.60
CA TYR A 297 30.63 12.92 -28.88
C TYR A 297 30.53 11.39 -28.85
N CYS A 298 30.38 10.77 -27.67
CA CYS A 298 30.25 9.33 -27.52
C CYS A 298 31.46 8.57 -28.11
N ASP A 299 32.66 9.12 -27.99
CA ASP A 299 33.86 8.61 -28.68
C ASP A 299 34.66 7.60 -27.84
N GLY A 300 34.22 7.33 -26.62
CA GLY A 300 34.87 6.47 -25.64
C GLY A 300 35.63 7.22 -24.55
N THR A 301 35.80 8.54 -24.68
CA THR A 301 36.53 9.37 -23.71
C THR A 301 35.59 9.86 -22.60
N THR A 302 35.47 9.06 -21.54
CA THR A 302 34.56 9.35 -20.43
C THR A 302 35.18 10.27 -19.38
N SER A 303 34.36 11.14 -18.80
CA SER A 303 34.62 11.86 -17.55
C SER A 303 33.61 11.44 -16.48
N THR A 304 33.97 11.57 -15.20
CA THR A 304 33.09 11.17 -14.08
C THR A 304 32.97 12.25 -13.03
N THR A 305 31.77 12.42 -12.45
CA THR A 305 31.52 13.31 -11.32
C THR A 305 30.45 12.75 -10.39
N LYS A 306 30.37 13.27 -9.16
CA LYS A 306 29.22 12.97 -8.28
C LYS A 306 28.06 13.88 -8.67
N LEU A 307 26.87 13.30 -8.82
CA LEU A 307 25.61 13.99 -9.07
C LEU A 307 24.70 13.82 -7.86
N TYR A 308 24.29 14.91 -7.24
CA TYR A 308 23.38 14.92 -6.10
C TYR A 308 22.01 15.39 -6.58
N ILE A 309 21.04 14.47 -6.66
CA ILE A 309 19.68 14.78 -7.08
C ILE A 309 18.81 14.94 -5.85
N TYR A 310 18.18 16.10 -5.66
CA TYR A 310 17.39 16.41 -4.48
C TYR A 310 15.88 16.23 -4.71
N PRO A 311 15.08 15.94 -3.67
CA PRO A 311 13.64 15.78 -3.81
C PRO A 311 12.90 17.04 -4.29
N ASN A 312 13.46 18.23 -4.08
CA ASN A 312 12.87 19.51 -4.48
C ASN A 312 13.07 19.85 -5.98
N ARG A 313 13.28 18.85 -6.84
CA ARG A 313 13.49 18.99 -8.29
C ARG A 313 14.74 19.79 -8.70
N THR A 314 15.73 19.87 -7.83
CA THR A 314 17.05 20.44 -8.14
C THR A 314 18.15 19.39 -8.05
N PHE A 315 19.30 19.68 -8.65
CA PHE A 315 20.50 18.87 -8.49
C PHE A 315 21.75 19.76 -8.48
N ASN A 316 22.84 19.24 -7.93
CA ASN A 316 24.19 19.77 -8.16
C ASN A 316 25.18 18.64 -8.43
N THR A 317 26.37 19.00 -8.89
CA THR A 317 27.49 18.09 -9.13
C THR A 317 28.66 18.44 -8.24
N ALA A 318 29.61 17.52 -8.04
CA ALA A 318 30.83 17.81 -7.28
C ALA A 318 31.68 18.91 -7.92
N ASP A 319 31.57 19.10 -9.25
CA ASP A 319 32.34 20.11 -10.00
C ASP A 319 31.67 21.49 -10.02
N GLY A 320 30.66 21.71 -9.17
CA GLY A 320 30.00 23.01 -9.02
C GLY A 320 28.88 23.31 -10.03
N TYR A 321 28.56 22.37 -10.94
CA TYR A 321 27.37 22.52 -11.80
C TYR A 321 26.07 22.25 -11.05
N TYR A 322 24.99 22.91 -11.46
CA TYR A 322 23.68 22.77 -10.84
C TYR A 322 22.55 22.94 -11.85
N GLY A 323 21.35 22.49 -11.48
CA GLY A 323 20.19 22.62 -12.35
C GLY A 323 18.90 22.08 -11.76
N LYS A 324 17.93 21.85 -12.65
CA LYS A 324 16.63 21.25 -12.32
C LYS A 324 16.50 19.89 -12.97
N TRP A 325 15.79 18.98 -12.32
CA TRP A 325 15.46 17.68 -12.90
C TRP A 325 13.96 17.43 -12.95
N ALA A 326 13.55 16.58 -13.88
CA ALA A 326 12.18 16.13 -14.05
C ALA A 326 12.14 14.65 -14.42
N LYS A 327 11.02 13.97 -14.11
CA LYS A 327 10.74 12.60 -14.51
C LYS A 327 9.37 12.53 -15.17
N SER A 328 9.28 11.82 -16.28
CA SER A 328 8.03 11.44 -16.94
C SER A 328 8.10 9.97 -17.32
N GLY A 329 7.24 9.13 -16.72
CA GLY A 329 7.35 7.68 -16.86
C GLY A 329 8.71 7.17 -16.38
N THR A 330 9.44 6.47 -17.24
CA THR A 330 10.82 6.02 -17.00
C THR A 330 11.88 7.04 -17.46
N THR A 331 11.48 8.11 -18.13
CA THR A 331 12.41 9.12 -18.64
C THR A 331 12.75 10.15 -17.58
N VAL A 332 14.02 10.50 -17.48
CA VAL A 332 14.58 11.52 -16.59
C VAL A 332 15.28 12.58 -17.42
N SER A 333 15.06 13.84 -17.06
CA SER A 333 15.75 14.97 -17.68
C SER A 333 16.49 15.77 -16.60
N LEU A 334 17.77 16.07 -16.83
CA LEU A 334 18.57 17.01 -16.03
C LEU A 334 18.87 18.22 -16.92
N LYS A 335 18.36 19.38 -16.52
CA LYS A 335 18.60 20.65 -17.21
C LYS A 335 19.56 21.50 -16.37
N PHE A 336 20.80 21.62 -16.87
CA PHE A 336 21.83 22.42 -16.24
C PHE A 336 21.52 23.91 -16.37
N SER A 337 21.76 24.69 -15.31
CA SER A 337 21.46 26.12 -15.24
C SER A 337 22.67 27.01 -15.53
N ASN A 338 23.89 26.48 -15.45
CA ASN A 338 25.13 27.17 -15.76
C ASN A 338 25.81 26.63 -17.03
N GLY A 339 26.71 27.43 -17.62
CA GLY A 339 27.45 27.09 -18.85
C GLY A 339 26.56 27.08 -20.11
N SER A 340 26.81 26.11 -21.00
CA SER A 340 26.03 25.88 -22.24
C SER A 340 24.65 25.27 -21.99
N GLN A 341 24.18 25.23 -20.74
CA GLN A 341 22.87 24.71 -20.31
C GLN A 341 22.51 23.35 -20.95
N PRO A 342 23.41 22.36 -20.98
CA PRO A 342 23.12 21.10 -21.61
C PRO A 342 21.93 20.40 -20.96
N VAL A 343 21.17 19.66 -21.77
CA VAL A 343 20.05 18.85 -21.30
C VAL A 343 20.42 17.39 -21.42
N TYR A 344 20.44 16.70 -20.29
CA TYR A 344 20.69 15.28 -20.19
C TYR A 344 19.33 14.61 -20.15
N THR A 345 19.04 13.73 -21.10
CA THR A 345 17.79 12.96 -21.13
C THR A 345 18.12 11.48 -21.16
N GLY A 346 17.58 10.72 -20.22
CA GLY A 346 17.86 9.29 -20.10
C GLY A 346 16.68 8.50 -19.56
N LYS A 347 16.83 7.17 -19.54
CA LYS A 347 15.83 6.24 -18.98
C LYS A 347 16.35 5.63 -17.70
N LEU A 348 15.43 5.40 -16.76
CA LEU A 348 15.67 4.61 -15.55
C LEU A 348 15.71 3.12 -15.92
N SER A 349 16.80 2.44 -15.61
CA SER A 349 16.99 0.99 -15.80
C SER A 349 17.62 0.34 -14.55
N GLY A 350 17.88 -0.97 -14.61
CA GLY A 350 18.60 -1.70 -13.54
C GLY A 350 17.94 -1.63 -12.16
N GLY A 351 16.63 -1.84 -12.08
CA GLY A 351 15.91 -1.76 -10.80
C GLY A 351 15.92 -0.35 -10.18
N ARG A 352 15.86 0.69 -11.02
CA ARG A 352 15.84 2.12 -10.63
C ARG A 352 17.18 2.66 -10.11
N ARG A 353 18.28 1.95 -10.37
CA ARG A 353 19.64 2.34 -9.92
C ARG A 353 20.57 2.81 -11.02
N VAL A 354 20.14 2.72 -12.27
CA VAL A 354 20.91 3.17 -13.43
C VAL A 354 20.07 4.17 -14.21
N LEU A 355 20.69 5.30 -14.56
CA LEU A 355 20.22 6.23 -15.57
C LEU A 355 21.15 6.12 -16.76
N GLU A 356 20.61 6.10 -17.96
CA GLU A 356 21.43 6.12 -19.17
C GLU A 356 20.71 6.88 -20.28
N GLY A 357 21.46 7.61 -21.10
CA GLY A 357 20.86 8.38 -22.18
C GLY A 357 21.81 9.28 -22.93
N THR A 358 21.22 10.35 -23.48
CA THR A 358 21.92 11.31 -24.34
C THR A 358 21.99 12.68 -23.68
N MET A 359 23.03 13.42 -24.03
CA MET A 359 23.24 14.81 -23.67
C MET A 359 23.08 15.66 -24.94
N LYS A 360 22.38 16.78 -24.85
CA LYS A 360 22.29 17.75 -25.94
C LYS A 360 22.81 19.11 -25.48
N SER A 361 23.79 19.63 -26.21
CA SER A 361 24.25 21.01 -26.04
C SER A 361 23.25 22.00 -26.66
N THR A 362 23.00 23.12 -25.99
CA THR A 362 22.15 24.19 -26.56
C THR A 362 22.78 24.88 -27.77
N THR A 363 24.10 24.80 -27.92
CA THR A 363 24.84 25.38 -29.06
C THR A 363 24.86 24.48 -30.30
N LYS A 364 24.09 23.37 -30.30
CA LYS A 364 23.90 22.42 -31.43
C LYS A 364 25.16 21.73 -31.98
N THR A 365 26.32 21.91 -31.37
CA THR A 365 27.59 21.36 -31.90
C THR A 365 28.11 20.12 -31.17
N LYS A 366 27.48 19.74 -30.04
CA LYS A 366 27.94 18.62 -29.20
C LYS A 366 26.75 17.85 -28.64
N ASP A 367 26.49 16.68 -29.19
CA ASP A 367 25.69 15.64 -28.55
C ASP A 367 26.63 14.64 -27.88
N GLY A 368 26.17 13.95 -26.85
CA GLY A 368 26.98 12.97 -26.13
C GLY A 368 26.14 11.90 -25.46
N CYS A 369 26.79 10.94 -24.81
CA CYS A 369 26.16 9.89 -24.03
C CYS A 369 26.54 10.01 -22.56
N TRP A 370 25.67 9.51 -21.69
CA TRP A 370 25.93 9.50 -20.26
C TRP A 370 25.26 8.32 -19.60
N THR A 371 25.85 7.89 -18.48
CA THR A 371 25.22 6.99 -17.52
C THR A 371 25.35 7.56 -16.12
N ALA A 372 24.41 7.26 -15.23
CA ALA A 372 24.57 7.55 -13.82
C ALA A 372 24.15 6.36 -12.96
N LYS A 373 25.00 5.96 -12.03
CA LYS A 373 24.76 4.84 -11.11
C LYS A 373 24.47 5.33 -9.70
N LYS A 374 23.33 4.93 -9.13
CA LYS A 374 22.93 5.34 -7.78
C LYS A 374 23.82 4.68 -6.74
N THR A 375 24.45 5.50 -5.90
CA THR A 375 25.28 5.05 -4.77
C THR A 375 24.41 4.79 -3.53
N ASN A 376 25.01 4.19 -2.49
CA ASN A 376 24.37 4.03 -1.19
C ASN A 376 24.63 5.22 -0.24
N ASN A 377 25.24 6.30 -0.74
CA ASN A 377 25.56 7.46 0.08
C ASN A 377 24.29 8.28 0.33
N VAL A 378 24.20 8.82 1.55
CA VAL A 378 23.14 9.75 1.92
C VAL A 378 23.41 11.09 1.22
N LEU A 379 22.35 11.74 0.73
CA LEU A 379 22.45 13.10 0.21
C LEU A 379 23.07 14.00 1.30
N PRO A 380 24.10 14.81 0.96
CA PRO A 380 24.51 15.86 1.87
C PRO A 380 23.31 16.79 2.14
N PRO A 381 23.26 17.45 3.31
CA PRO A 381 22.32 18.56 3.49
C PRO A 381 22.50 19.52 2.30
N MET A 382 21.41 20.13 1.83
CA MET A 382 21.54 21.26 0.92
C MET A 382 22.32 22.35 1.66
N ALA A 383 23.64 22.37 1.49
CA ALA A 383 24.50 23.42 1.98
C ALA A 383 24.11 24.64 1.18
N GLY A 384 23.24 25.47 1.76
CA GLY A 384 22.67 26.68 1.16
C GLY A 384 22.46 26.56 -0.35
N ALA A 385 21.24 26.26 -0.78
CA ALA A 385 20.79 26.87 -2.02
C ALA A 385 20.77 28.39 -1.78
N ILE A 386 21.97 28.99 -1.73
CA ILE A 386 22.23 30.39 -1.96
C ILE A 386 21.61 30.55 -3.33
N ASP A 387 20.43 31.15 -3.39
CA ASP A 387 19.82 31.47 -4.66
C ASP A 387 20.87 32.18 -5.52
N ALA A 388 20.75 32.04 -6.84
CA ALA A 388 21.69 32.68 -7.76
C ALA A 388 21.76 34.21 -7.54
N GLU A 389 20.76 34.79 -6.88
CA GLU A 389 20.69 36.17 -6.40
C GLU A 389 21.76 36.47 -5.33
N THR A 390 21.86 35.64 -4.28
CA THR A 390 22.79 35.82 -3.17
C THR A 390 24.23 35.48 -3.61
N SER A 391 24.43 34.55 -4.54
CA SER A 391 25.76 34.34 -5.16
C SER A 391 26.21 35.52 -6.03
N ARG A 392 25.28 36.25 -6.66
CA ARG A 392 25.60 37.52 -7.34
C ARG A 392 25.90 38.64 -6.35
N GLN A 393 25.19 38.72 -5.23
CA GLN A 393 25.42 39.75 -4.21
C GLN A 393 26.74 39.56 -3.44
N LEU A 394 27.22 38.32 -3.29
CA LEU A 394 28.48 38.05 -2.59
C LEU A 394 29.75 38.22 -3.43
N GLY A 395 29.64 38.58 -4.71
CA GLY A 395 30.81 38.95 -5.53
C GLY A 395 31.89 37.86 -5.67
N ILE A 396 31.53 36.58 -5.50
CA ILE A 396 32.46 35.47 -5.65
C ILE A 396 32.70 35.26 -7.15
N GLY A 397 33.59 36.09 -7.69
CA GLY A 397 34.03 36.04 -9.09
C GLY A 397 34.72 34.71 -9.41
N SER A 398 34.40 34.20 -10.59
CA SER A 398 35.08 33.07 -11.22
C SER A 398 36.58 33.36 -11.36
N GLY A 399 37.39 32.78 -10.48
CA GLY A 399 38.77 32.46 -10.83
C GLY A 399 38.72 31.46 -11.97
N ARG A 400 39.00 31.93 -13.19
CA ARG A 400 39.23 31.05 -14.34
C ARG A 400 40.49 30.23 -14.09
N PRO A 401 40.50 28.92 -14.39
CA PRO A 401 41.71 28.28 -14.91
C PRO A 401 42.03 28.80 -16.32
#